data_AF-A0A960CPQ1-F1
#
_entry.id   AF-A0A960CPQ1-F1
#
_cell.length_a   1.000
_cell.length_b   1.000
_cell.length_c   1.000
_cell.angle_alpha   90.00
_cell.angle_beta   90.00
_cell.angle_gamma   90.00
#
_symmetry.space_group_name_H-M   'P 1'
#
loop_
_entity.id
_entity.type
_entity.pdbx_description
1 polymer ?
#
loop_
_entity_poly.entity_id
_entity_poly.type
_entity_poly.pdbx_seq_one_letter_code
_entity_poly.pdbx_strand_id
1 'polypeptide(L)'
;MLFLSGVTGQDVLGPDGRVIGRLADLTADLVEDSGPHLVDRVVVKRGRGALLLVPWAAVANVGRDQLVLGVGAAGADRYAVDDVAEALADQEILLARDVLDTQIVDVVGQRLARVADVVLTPTADGHLELIGVEVGFGGVLRRLHLPAVLPSGEDLVAWSDLHLTSERGHAVQLGTPRSAVHHLDARGLAELVSRVDTESATEILATRNPEVAAEVVRAAHPTVGERVLRAMPAALATRIVTAMPAEHAGRWRATLQHMPALRGRRLLRSHVWPRRRHRSASASSGSTS
;
A
#
# COMPACT_ATOMS: atom_id res chain seq x y z
N MET A 1 0.15 -20.39 8.10
CA MET A 1 0.68 -19.02 7.99
C MET A 1 2.06 -19.03 7.37
N LEU A 2 2.24 -18.19 6.37
CA LEU A 2 3.47 -17.89 5.65
C LEU A 2 3.69 -16.39 5.74
N PHE A 3 4.95 -15.98 5.78
CA PHE A 3 5.33 -14.57 5.72
C PHE A 3 5.92 -14.27 4.35
N LEU A 4 5.54 -13.14 3.75
CA LEU A 4 6.06 -12.74 2.46
C LEU A 4 7.59 -12.67 2.47
N SER A 5 8.18 -12.08 3.52
CA SER A 5 9.64 -11.96 3.62
C SER A 5 10.35 -13.33 3.68
N GLY A 6 9.65 -14.37 4.12
CA GLY A 6 10.17 -15.74 4.16
C GLY A 6 10.21 -16.41 2.80
N VAL A 7 9.32 -16.03 1.86
CA VAL A 7 9.24 -16.62 0.52
C VAL A 7 9.97 -15.79 -0.54
N THR A 8 10.01 -14.46 -0.40
CA THR A 8 10.75 -13.60 -1.34
C THR A 8 12.24 -13.92 -1.34
N GLY A 9 12.86 -13.86 -2.51
CA GLY A 9 14.27 -14.18 -2.73
C GLY A 9 14.57 -15.66 -2.96
N GLN A 10 13.60 -16.55 -2.75
CA GLN A 10 13.71 -17.99 -3.00
C GLN A 10 13.76 -18.31 -4.50
N ASP A 11 14.32 -19.47 -4.82
CA ASP A 11 14.36 -19.95 -6.19
C ASP A 11 12.96 -20.39 -6.66
N VAL A 12 12.62 -19.99 -7.88
CA VAL A 12 11.42 -20.40 -8.59
C VAL A 12 11.83 -21.49 -9.58
N LEU A 13 11.27 -22.68 -9.41
CA LEU A 13 11.63 -23.88 -10.17
C LEU A 13 10.60 -24.18 -11.25
N GLY A 14 11.05 -24.77 -12.35
CA GLY A 14 10.18 -25.44 -13.30
C GLY A 14 9.80 -26.86 -12.86
N PRO A 15 8.91 -27.55 -13.60
CA PRO A 15 8.51 -28.92 -13.29
C PRO A 15 9.66 -29.93 -13.45
N ASP A 16 10.73 -29.54 -14.16
CA ASP A 16 11.97 -30.31 -14.32
C ASP A 16 12.99 -30.06 -13.19
N GLY A 17 12.62 -29.29 -12.17
CA GLY A 17 13.48 -28.92 -11.04
C GLY A 17 14.54 -27.88 -11.38
N ARG A 18 14.56 -27.32 -12.59
CA ARG A 18 15.52 -26.28 -12.97
C ARG A 18 15.07 -24.91 -12.47
N VAL A 19 16.01 -24.11 -12.01
CA VAL A 19 15.76 -22.73 -11.58
C VAL A 19 15.39 -21.86 -12.80
N ILE A 20 14.19 -21.30 -12.78
CA ILE A 20 13.71 -20.32 -13.76
C ILE A 20 14.17 -18.91 -13.37
N GLY A 21 14.18 -18.60 -12.06
CA GLY A 21 14.58 -17.31 -11.52
C GLY A 21 14.37 -17.27 -10.01
N ARG A 22 14.18 -16.07 -9.46
CA ARG A 22 13.90 -15.88 -8.03
C ARG A 22 12.61 -15.12 -7.80
N LEU A 23 11.89 -15.48 -6.75
CA LEU A 23 10.67 -14.78 -6.34
C LEU A 23 11.04 -13.35 -5.92
N ALA A 24 10.58 -12.37 -6.68
CA ALA A 24 10.83 -10.96 -6.41
C ALA A 24 9.69 -10.35 -5.59
N ASP A 25 8.44 -10.69 -5.93
CA ASP A 25 7.25 -10.15 -5.30
C ASP A 25 6.02 -11.04 -5.59
N LEU A 26 4.93 -10.77 -4.89
CA LEU A 26 3.60 -11.33 -5.13
C LEU A 26 2.62 -10.18 -5.35
N THR A 27 1.62 -10.41 -6.19
CA THR A 27 0.55 -9.44 -6.43
C THR A 27 -0.74 -9.89 -5.77
N ALA A 28 -1.58 -8.94 -5.37
CA ALA A 28 -2.94 -9.21 -4.94
C ALA A 28 -3.89 -8.22 -5.61
N ASP A 29 -4.99 -8.73 -6.15
CA ASP A 29 -6.12 -7.91 -6.57
C ASP A 29 -6.97 -7.60 -5.34
N LEU A 30 -7.22 -6.32 -5.09
CA LEU A 30 -8.04 -5.90 -3.96
C LEU A 30 -9.54 -5.86 -4.29
N VAL A 31 -9.91 -6.06 -5.56
CA VAL A 31 -11.30 -6.24 -5.98
C VAL A 31 -11.69 -7.71 -5.94
N GLU A 32 -12.41 -8.09 -4.89
CA GLU A 32 -13.25 -9.29 -4.94
C GLU A 32 -14.66 -8.99 -4.45
N ASP A 33 -15.64 -9.40 -5.25
CA ASP A 33 -17.05 -9.12 -5.02
C ASP A 33 -17.67 -9.94 -3.88
N SER A 34 -16.96 -10.91 -3.29
CA SER A 34 -17.43 -11.70 -2.13
C SER A 34 -16.37 -12.51 -1.36
N GLY A 35 -15.11 -12.55 -1.81
CA GLY A 35 -14.11 -13.53 -1.36
C GLY A 35 -12.92 -12.95 -0.60
N PRO A 36 -12.03 -13.84 -0.13
CA PRO A 36 -10.78 -13.46 0.53
C PRO A 36 -9.80 -12.83 -0.46
N HIS A 37 -8.94 -11.91 -0.02
CA HIS A 37 -7.91 -11.35 -0.91
C HIS A 37 -6.87 -12.42 -1.26
N LEU A 38 -6.88 -12.92 -2.49
CA LEU A 38 -5.94 -13.94 -2.95
C LEU A 38 -4.73 -13.32 -3.64
N VAL A 39 -3.60 -14.03 -3.58
CA VAL A 39 -2.45 -13.74 -4.44
C VAL A 39 -2.81 -14.11 -5.87
N ASP A 40 -2.76 -13.13 -6.77
CA ASP A 40 -3.16 -13.30 -8.18
C ASP A 40 -2.00 -13.73 -9.07
N ARG A 41 -0.80 -13.16 -8.85
CA ARG A 41 0.38 -13.39 -9.71
C ARG A 41 1.69 -13.37 -8.94
N VAL A 42 2.68 -14.05 -9.49
CA VAL A 42 4.04 -14.19 -8.97
C VAL A 42 5.01 -13.38 -9.84
N VAL A 43 5.78 -12.50 -9.21
CA VAL A 43 6.84 -11.74 -9.91
C VAL A 43 8.15 -12.50 -9.79
N VAL A 44 8.72 -12.91 -10.93
CA VAL A 44 9.97 -13.66 -10.97
C VAL A 44 11.07 -12.84 -11.61
N LYS A 45 12.18 -12.63 -10.90
CA LYS A 45 13.38 -11.98 -11.42
C LYS A 45 14.37 -13.01 -11.96
N ARG A 46 14.80 -12.83 -13.21
CA ARG A 46 15.83 -13.65 -13.87
C ARG A 46 17.21 -12.99 -13.83
N GLY A 47 18.26 -13.77 -14.02
CA GLY A 47 19.67 -13.33 -13.91
C GLY A 47 20.12 -12.21 -14.85
N ARG A 48 19.37 -11.89 -15.91
CA ARG A 48 19.63 -10.75 -16.83
C ARG A 48 18.80 -9.49 -16.51
N GLY A 49 18.09 -9.47 -15.39
CA GLY A 49 17.17 -8.38 -15.03
C GLY A 49 15.77 -8.51 -15.63
N ALA A 50 15.54 -9.46 -16.55
CA ALA A 50 14.21 -9.75 -17.08
C ALA A 50 13.25 -10.15 -15.94
N LEU A 51 12.05 -9.59 -15.99
CA LEU A 51 10.97 -9.87 -15.05
C LEU A 51 9.91 -10.71 -15.74
N LEU A 52 9.36 -11.67 -14.99
CA LEU A 52 8.15 -12.37 -15.39
C LEU A 52 7.03 -12.00 -14.42
N LEU A 53 5.82 -11.86 -14.97
CA LEU A 53 4.60 -11.68 -14.20
C LEU A 53 3.69 -12.88 -14.45
N VAL A 54 3.85 -13.91 -13.63
CA VAL A 54 3.28 -15.24 -13.86
C VAL A 54 1.95 -15.36 -13.12
N PRO A 55 0.82 -15.64 -13.79
CA PRO A 55 -0.46 -15.81 -13.10
C PRO A 55 -0.44 -17.01 -12.14
N TRP A 56 -1.20 -16.94 -11.05
CA TRP A 56 -1.26 -17.98 -10.02
C TRP A 56 -1.63 -19.34 -10.60
N ALA A 57 -2.48 -19.37 -11.63
CA ALA A 57 -2.86 -20.59 -12.34
C ALA A 57 -1.67 -21.38 -12.93
N ALA A 58 -0.50 -20.75 -13.12
CA ALA A 58 0.72 -21.42 -13.56
C ALA A 58 1.61 -21.88 -12.40
N VAL A 59 1.23 -21.63 -11.14
CA VAL A 59 1.91 -22.12 -9.94
C VAL A 59 1.39 -23.53 -9.62
N ALA A 60 2.31 -24.49 -9.55
CA ALA A 60 1.98 -25.88 -9.23
C ALA A 60 2.10 -26.17 -7.72
N ASN A 61 3.04 -25.50 -7.04
CA ASN A 61 3.25 -25.67 -5.61
C ASN A 61 3.93 -24.43 -5.01
N VAL A 62 3.52 -24.05 -3.80
CA VAL A 62 4.22 -23.08 -2.96
C VAL A 62 4.61 -23.74 -1.64
N GLY A 63 5.91 -23.96 -1.48
CA GLY A 63 6.51 -24.52 -0.28
C GLY A 63 7.08 -23.44 0.62
N ARG A 64 7.66 -23.87 1.74
CA ARG A 64 8.39 -22.98 2.65
C ARG A 64 9.69 -22.45 2.06
N ASP A 65 10.34 -23.21 1.18
CA ASP A 65 11.69 -22.94 0.66
C ASP A 65 11.77 -22.85 -0.87
N GLN A 66 10.69 -23.18 -1.58
CA GLN A 66 10.65 -23.21 -3.04
C GLN A 66 9.25 -22.94 -3.57
N LEU A 67 9.19 -22.27 -4.72
CA LEU A 67 7.97 -22.12 -5.51
C LEU A 67 8.17 -22.87 -6.84
N VAL A 68 7.22 -23.71 -7.21
CA VAL A 68 7.29 -24.52 -8.43
C VAL A 68 6.21 -24.05 -9.40
N LEU A 69 6.63 -23.72 -10.62
CA LEU A 69 5.73 -23.44 -11.73
C LEU A 69 5.37 -24.74 -12.45
N GLY A 70 4.14 -24.82 -12.95
CA GLY A 70 3.70 -25.91 -13.85
C GLY A 70 4.29 -25.81 -15.26
N VAL A 71 5.05 -24.75 -15.54
CA VAL A 71 5.71 -24.50 -16.83
C VAL A 71 7.22 -24.41 -16.67
N GLY A 72 7.97 -24.95 -17.63
CA GLY A 72 9.43 -24.79 -17.69
C GLY A 72 9.85 -23.39 -18.15
N ALA A 73 11.16 -23.14 -18.15
CA ALA A 73 11.73 -21.82 -18.47
C ALA A 73 11.23 -21.23 -19.81
N ALA A 74 11.27 -22.01 -20.90
CA ALA A 74 10.79 -21.57 -22.21
C ALA A 74 9.27 -21.28 -22.23
N GLY A 75 8.49 -22.05 -21.44
CA GLY A 75 7.06 -21.80 -21.29
C GLY A 75 6.78 -20.51 -20.53
N ALA A 76 7.61 -20.17 -19.56
CA ALA A 76 7.50 -18.98 -18.75
C ALA A 76 7.88 -17.68 -19.49
N ASP A 77 8.57 -17.76 -20.64
CA ASP A 77 8.94 -16.59 -21.46
C ASP A 77 7.72 -15.80 -21.95
N ARG A 78 6.56 -16.46 -22.08
CA ARG A 78 5.29 -15.80 -22.46
C ARG A 78 4.80 -14.77 -21.43
N TYR A 79 5.31 -14.84 -20.21
CA TYR A 79 4.95 -13.95 -19.10
C TYR A 79 6.00 -12.86 -18.87
N ALA A 80 6.96 -12.69 -19.80
CA ALA A 80 7.95 -11.65 -19.70
C ALA A 80 7.30 -10.26 -19.80
N VAL A 81 7.71 -9.36 -18.91
CA VAL A 81 7.28 -7.96 -18.88
C VAL A 81 8.50 -7.06 -18.79
N ASP A 82 8.45 -5.93 -19.48
CA ASP A 82 9.52 -4.92 -19.42
C ASP A 82 9.42 -4.09 -18.13
N ASP A 83 8.20 -3.71 -17.75
CA ASP A 83 7.89 -3.01 -16.51
C ASP A 83 6.70 -3.69 -15.80
N VAL A 84 6.92 -4.13 -14.56
CA VAL A 84 5.87 -4.78 -13.77
C VAL A 84 4.79 -3.78 -13.38
N ALA A 85 5.14 -2.54 -13.02
CA ALA A 85 4.18 -1.55 -12.56
C ALA A 85 3.18 -1.13 -13.66
N GLU A 86 3.63 -1.06 -14.91
CA GLU A 86 2.76 -0.81 -16.07
C GLU A 86 1.87 -2.02 -16.42
N ALA A 87 2.29 -3.24 -16.08
CA ALA A 87 1.54 -4.47 -16.34
C ALA A 87 0.53 -4.84 -15.23
N LEU A 88 0.49 -4.09 -14.12
CA LEU A 88 -0.50 -4.28 -13.06
C LEU A 88 -1.87 -3.76 -13.48
N ALA A 89 -2.92 -4.49 -13.14
CA ALA A 89 -4.29 -3.98 -13.25
C ALA A 89 -4.50 -2.82 -12.26
N ASP A 90 -5.47 -1.95 -12.53
CA ASP A 90 -5.71 -0.73 -11.72
C ASP A 90 -5.89 -1.01 -10.22
N GLN A 91 -6.48 -2.16 -9.89
CA GLN A 91 -6.85 -2.54 -8.51
C GLN A 91 -5.86 -3.50 -7.85
N GLU A 92 -4.76 -3.78 -8.53
CA GLU A 92 -3.78 -4.76 -8.12
C GLU A 92 -2.58 -4.06 -7.48
N ILE A 93 -2.07 -4.64 -6.39
CA ILE A 93 -0.89 -4.14 -5.68
C ILE A 93 0.23 -5.18 -5.69
N LEU A 94 1.46 -4.71 -5.51
CA LEU A 94 2.63 -5.54 -5.22
C LEU A 94 2.84 -5.60 -3.71
N LEU A 95 2.82 -6.78 -3.11
CA LEU A 95 2.84 -6.92 -1.66
C LEU A 95 4.18 -6.47 -1.04
N ALA A 96 5.31 -6.77 -1.68
CA ALA A 96 6.61 -6.33 -1.17
C ALA A 96 6.86 -4.85 -1.44
N ARG A 97 6.46 -4.33 -2.61
CA ARG A 97 6.62 -2.90 -2.93
C ARG A 97 5.68 -1.99 -2.15
N ASP A 98 4.39 -2.33 -2.10
CA ASP A 98 3.31 -1.43 -1.67
C ASP A 98 2.89 -1.67 -0.21
N VAL A 99 3.32 -2.76 0.42
CA VAL A 99 2.91 -3.11 1.80
C VAL A 99 4.12 -3.30 2.71
N LEU A 100 5.07 -4.16 2.36
CA LEU A 100 6.23 -4.44 3.21
C LEU A 100 7.05 -3.17 3.49
N ASP A 101 7.48 -2.99 4.74
CA ASP A 101 8.29 -1.84 5.18
C ASP A 101 7.62 -0.46 4.99
N THR A 102 6.33 -0.42 4.65
CA THR A 102 5.53 0.81 4.54
C THR A 102 4.81 1.13 5.85
N GLN A 103 4.25 2.34 5.93
CA GLN A 103 3.35 2.70 7.02
C GLN A 103 1.92 2.30 6.66
N ILE A 104 1.16 1.94 7.69
CA ILE A 104 -0.27 1.65 7.61
C ILE A 104 -0.97 2.32 8.78
N VAL A 105 -2.24 2.68 8.59
CA VAL A 105 -3.13 3.05 9.67
C VAL A 105 -3.90 1.81 10.08
N ASP A 106 -3.68 1.35 11.31
CA ASP A 106 -4.48 0.35 11.99
C ASP A 106 -5.76 1.05 12.45
N VAL A 107 -6.86 0.75 11.75
CA VAL A 107 -8.13 1.47 11.89
C VAL A 107 -8.79 1.09 13.22
N VAL A 108 -8.74 -0.18 13.60
CA VAL A 108 -9.33 -0.68 14.84
C VAL A 108 -8.47 -0.28 16.05
N GLY A 109 -7.15 -0.47 15.96
CA GLY A 109 -6.20 -0.08 17.00
C GLY A 109 -5.89 1.43 17.07
N GLN A 110 -6.46 2.21 16.15
CA GLN A 110 -6.33 3.67 16.06
C GLN A 110 -4.87 4.16 16.15
N ARG A 111 -3.97 3.52 15.39
CA ARG A 111 -2.54 3.86 15.41
C ARG A 111 -1.93 3.85 14.03
N LEU A 112 -0.86 4.63 13.86
CA LEU A 112 0.03 4.51 12.71
C LEU A 112 1.09 3.47 13.06
N ALA A 113 1.26 2.46 12.22
CA ALA A 113 2.21 1.39 12.41
C ALA A 113 3.07 1.19 11.16
N ARG A 114 4.21 0.52 11.32
CA ARG A 114 5.06 0.12 10.19
C ARG A 114 4.91 -1.39 10.00
N VAL A 115 4.68 -1.78 8.75
CA VAL A 115 4.58 -3.19 8.38
C VAL A 115 5.95 -3.83 8.48
N ALA A 116 6.04 -4.79 9.39
CA ALA A 116 7.19 -5.67 9.51
C ALA A 116 7.13 -6.79 8.47
N ASP A 117 5.94 -7.33 8.19
CA ASP A 117 5.75 -8.41 7.24
C ASP A 117 4.31 -8.52 6.72
N VAL A 118 4.13 -9.20 5.59
CA VAL A 118 2.81 -9.53 5.06
C VAL A 118 2.49 -10.97 5.43
N VAL A 119 1.30 -11.20 5.97
CA VAL A 119 0.88 -12.52 6.46
C VAL A 119 -0.07 -13.16 5.47
N LEU A 120 0.33 -14.34 5.01
CA LEU A 120 -0.38 -15.15 4.05
C LEU A 120 -0.82 -16.48 4.68
N THR A 121 -1.91 -17.06 4.21
CA THR A 121 -2.28 -18.44 4.56
C THR A 121 -2.59 -19.26 3.32
N PRO A 122 -2.08 -20.50 3.22
CA PRO A 122 -2.51 -21.42 2.17
C PRO A 122 -4.01 -21.72 2.30
N THR A 123 -4.72 -21.71 1.19
CA THR A 123 -6.11 -22.18 1.10
C THR A 123 -6.15 -23.67 0.77
N ALA A 124 -7.31 -24.30 0.92
CA ALA A 124 -7.50 -25.71 0.59
C ALA A 124 -7.22 -26.03 -0.90
N ASP A 125 -7.48 -25.06 -1.77
CA ASP A 125 -7.30 -25.19 -3.23
C ASP A 125 -5.88 -24.78 -3.70
N GLY A 126 -4.95 -24.58 -2.76
CA GLY A 126 -3.55 -24.28 -3.07
C GLY A 126 -3.24 -22.83 -3.44
N HIS A 127 -4.18 -21.90 -3.17
CA HIS A 127 -3.92 -20.47 -3.27
C HIS A 127 -3.26 -19.93 -2.00
N LEU A 128 -2.75 -18.70 -2.07
CA LEU A 128 -2.36 -17.93 -0.89
C LEU A 128 -3.36 -16.81 -0.66
N GLU A 129 -3.97 -16.81 0.51
CA GLU A 129 -4.84 -15.75 0.99
C GLU A 129 -4.04 -14.74 1.83
N LEU A 130 -4.24 -13.46 1.54
CA LEU A 130 -3.77 -12.32 2.29
C LEU A 130 -4.70 -12.05 3.46
N ILE A 131 -4.25 -12.42 4.66
CA ILE A 131 -5.06 -12.30 5.88
C ILE A 131 -4.72 -11.04 6.69
N GLY A 132 -3.55 -10.43 6.47
CA GLY A 132 -3.15 -9.23 7.18
C GLY A 132 -1.66 -8.96 7.15
N VAL A 133 -1.20 -8.17 8.11
CA VAL A 133 0.19 -7.75 8.26
C VAL A 133 0.67 -7.96 9.69
N GLU A 134 1.95 -8.27 9.82
CA GLU A 134 2.66 -8.11 11.09
C GLU A 134 3.18 -6.68 11.16
N VAL A 135 2.94 -5.99 12.27
CA VAL A 135 3.47 -4.67 12.56
C VAL A 135 4.52 -4.71 13.66
N GLY A 136 5.43 -3.74 13.68
CA GLY A 136 6.49 -3.65 14.68
C GLY A 136 7.87 -4.08 14.15
N PHE A 137 8.68 -4.70 14.99
CA PHE A 137 10.09 -4.97 14.68
C PHE A 137 10.42 -6.44 14.37
N GLY A 138 9.50 -7.38 14.60
CA GLY A 138 9.73 -8.82 14.44
C GLY A 138 10.19 -9.21 13.05
N GLY A 139 9.48 -8.77 12.01
CA GLY A 139 9.89 -8.95 10.61
C GLY A 139 11.24 -8.35 10.23
N VAL A 140 11.65 -7.23 10.84
CA VAL A 140 12.98 -6.63 10.62
C VAL A 140 14.07 -7.56 11.14
N LEU A 141 13.89 -8.16 12.33
CA LEU A 141 14.84 -9.11 12.89
C LEU A 141 15.00 -10.35 12.00
N ARG A 142 13.91 -10.87 11.42
CA ARG A 142 13.95 -12.01 10.48
C ARG A 142 14.75 -11.69 9.22
N ARG A 143 14.57 -10.50 8.63
CA ARG A 143 15.36 -10.07 7.46
C ARG A 143 16.84 -9.89 7.77
N LEU A 144 17.18 -9.59 9.03
CA LEU A 144 18.56 -9.50 9.51
C LEU A 144 19.13 -10.86 9.98
N HIS A 145 18.40 -11.96 9.84
CA HIS A 145 18.77 -13.30 10.32
C HIS A 145 19.06 -13.34 11.83
N LEU A 146 18.43 -12.45 12.60
CA LEU A 146 18.50 -12.42 14.05
C LEU A 146 17.37 -13.28 14.63
N PRO A 147 17.57 -13.89 15.82
CA PRO A 147 16.49 -14.60 16.50
C PRO A 147 15.33 -13.64 16.76
N ALA A 148 14.22 -13.88 16.06
CA ALA A 148 12.99 -13.11 16.21
C ALA A 148 12.09 -13.76 17.26
N VAL A 149 11.51 -12.94 18.13
CA VAL A 149 10.39 -13.38 18.97
C VAL A 149 9.19 -13.60 18.06
N LEU A 150 8.41 -14.65 18.30
CA LEU A 150 7.14 -14.85 17.60
C LEU A 150 6.27 -13.59 17.80
N PRO A 151 5.62 -13.06 16.75
CA PRO A 151 4.76 -11.91 16.90
C PRO A 151 3.67 -12.21 17.93
N SER A 152 3.39 -11.24 18.79
CA SER A 152 2.24 -11.33 19.67
C SER A 152 0.95 -11.15 18.85
N GLY A 153 -0.20 -11.60 19.37
CA GLY A 153 -1.48 -11.39 18.68
C GLY A 153 -1.78 -9.90 18.43
N GLU A 154 -1.24 -9.00 19.27
CA GLU A 154 -1.39 -7.55 19.16
C GLU A 154 -0.51 -6.92 18.06
N ASP A 155 0.46 -7.68 17.54
CA ASP A 155 1.33 -7.28 16.43
C ASP A 155 0.73 -7.67 15.07
N LEU A 156 -0.44 -8.33 15.04
CA LEU A 156 -1.14 -8.70 13.82
C LEU A 156 -2.31 -7.76 13.57
N VAL A 157 -2.35 -7.14 12.40
CA VAL A 157 -3.47 -6.33 11.93
C VAL A 157 -4.13 -7.05 10.77
N ALA A 158 -5.41 -7.35 10.88
CA ALA A 158 -6.18 -7.97 9.81
C ALA A 158 -6.21 -7.07 8.58
N TRP A 159 -6.22 -7.66 7.39
CA TRP A 159 -6.23 -6.88 6.15
C TRP A 159 -7.46 -5.97 6.02
N SER A 160 -8.62 -6.42 6.51
CA SER A 160 -9.85 -5.64 6.55
C SER A 160 -9.79 -4.42 7.46
N ASP A 161 -8.83 -4.39 8.39
CA ASP A 161 -8.78 -3.43 9.49
C ASP A 161 -7.65 -2.40 9.32
N LEU A 162 -7.00 -2.39 8.15
CA LEU A 162 -5.90 -1.48 7.85
C LEU A 162 -6.17 -0.60 6.63
N HIS A 163 -5.53 0.56 6.63
CA HIS A 163 -5.43 1.45 5.48
C HIS A 163 -3.95 1.66 5.11
N LEU A 164 -3.60 1.38 3.86
CA LEU A 164 -2.27 1.52 3.31
C LEU A 164 -1.94 3.00 3.10
N THR A 165 -0.71 3.41 3.41
CA THR A 165 -0.22 4.77 3.12
C THR A 165 0.79 4.80 1.97
N SER A 166 1.02 3.67 1.28
CA SER A 166 1.74 3.67 0.01
C SER A 166 0.85 4.33 -1.05
N GLU A 167 1.46 5.07 -1.98
CA GLU A 167 0.73 5.81 -3.02
C GLU A 167 -0.27 4.91 -3.78
N ARG A 168 0.20 3.76 -4.27
CA ARG A 168 -0.64 2.81 -4.98
C ARG A 168 -1.64 2.12 -4.05
N GLY A 169 -1.21 1.63 -2.89
CA GLY A 169 -2.09 0.95 -1.94
C GLY A 169 -3.24 1.86 -1.49
N HIS A 170 -2.94 3.14 -1.23
CA HIS A 170 -3.93 4.16 -0.91
C HIS A 170 -4.95 4.33 -2.05
N ALA A 171 -4.46 4.59 -3.27
CA ALA A 171 -5.31 4.82 -4.44
C ALA A 171 -6.23 3.63 -4.73
N VAL A 172 -5.68 2.40 -4.70
CA VAL A 172 -6.44 1.16 -4.89
C VAL A 172 -7.50 1.00 -3.80
N GLN A 173 -7.15 1.23 -2.53
CA GLN A 173 -8.11 1.09 -1.44
C GLN A 173 -9.26 2.11 -1.51
N LEU A 174 -9.00 3.34 -1.98
CA LEU A 174 -10.05 4.33 -2.25
C LEU A 174 -10.98 3.93 -3.41
N GLY A 175 -10.47 3.17 -4.36
CA GLY A 175 -11.23 2.61 -5.49
C GLY A 175 -11.93 1.29 -5.16
N THR A 176 -11.69 0.71 -3.97
CA THR A 176 -12.17 -0.61 -3.56
C THR A 176 -13.27 -0.46 -2.50
N PRO A 177 -14.54 -0.73 -2.81
CA PRO A 177 -15.67 -0.46 -1.91
C PRO A 177 -15.62 -1.15 -0.55
N ARG A 178 -14.94 -2.31 -0.46
CA ARG A 178 -14.78 -3.10 0.78
C ARG A 178 -13.70 -2.57 1.72
N SER A 179 -12.84 -1.67 1.27
CA SER A 179 -11.74 -1.16 2.09
C SER A 179 -12.28 -0.46 3.34
N ALA A 180 -11.57 -0.59 4.46
CA ALA A 180 -11.95 -0.06 5.77
C ALA A 180 -12.43 1.40 5.70
N VAL A 181 -11.76 2.23 4.90
CA VAL A 181 -12.09 3.64 4.66
C VAL A 181 -13.55 3.87 4.28
N HIS A 182 -14.20 2.95 3.55
CA HIS A 182 -15.61 3.09 3.14
C HIS A 182 -16.63 2.70 4.19
N HIS A 183 -16.21 2.00 5.23
CA HIS A 183 -17.07 1.50 6.30
C HIS A 183 -16.90 2.27 7.62
N LEU A 184 -15.97 3.22 7.66
CA LEU A 184 -15.78 4.09 8.81
C LEU A 184 -16.88 5.15 8.92
N ASP A 185 -17.32 5.39 10.15
CA ASP A 185 -18.16 6.53 10.49
C ASP A 185 -17.35 7.83 10.49
N ALA A 186 -18.00 8.97 10.76
CA ALA A 186 -17.34 10.27 10.75
C ALA A 186 -16.18 10.36 11.76
N ARG A 187 -16.26 9.64 12.89
CA ARG A 187 -15.20 9.61 13.91
C ARG A 187 -14.03 8.75 13.47
N GLY A 188 -14.29 7.56 12.95
CA GLY A 188 -13.27 6.67 12.39
C GLY A 188 -12.54 7.32 11.23
N LEU A 189 -13.25 8.01 10.33
CA LEU A 189 -12.64 8.79 9.27
C LEU A 189 -11.81 9.96 9.82
N ALA A 190 -12.26 10.64 10.89
CA ALA A 190 -11.48 11.70 11.54
C ALA A 190 -10.16 11.16 12.11
N GLU A 191 -10.20 9.98 12.75
CA GLU A 191 -9.00 9.29 13.23
C GLU A 191 -8.09 8.89 12.06
N LEU A 192 -8.63 8.36 10.97
CA LEU A 192 -7.85 8.01 9.77
C LEU A 192 -7.17 9.25 9.16
N VAL A 193 -7.92 10.31 8.84
CA VAL A 193 -7.37 11.53 8.19
C VAL A 193 -6.37 12.27 9.07
N SER A 194 -6.42 12.08 10.39
CA SER A 194 -5.42 12.65 11.31
C SER A 194 -4.07 11.93 11.30
N ARG A 195 -4.01 10.69 10.79
CA ARG A 195 -2.80 9.84 10.78
C ARG A 195 -2.14 9.73 9.41
N VAL A 196 -2.87 10.01 8.33
CA VAL A 196 -2.29 10.08 6.99
C VAL A 196 -1.77 11.48 6.66
N ASP A 197 -0.94 11.56 5.62
CA ASP A 197 -0.44 12.83 5.11
C ASP A 197 -1.58 13.70 4.55
N THR A 198 -1.26 14.94 4.20
CA THR A 198 -2.29 15.92 3.82
C THR A 198 -2.96 15.59 2.50
N GLU A 199 -2.23 15.06 1.54
CA GLU A 199 -2.76 14.71 0.22
C GLU A 199 -3.72 13.53 0.36
N SER A 200 -3.28 12.44 0.99
CA SER A 200 -4.13 11.27 1.29
C SER A 200 -5.40 11.67 2.08
N ALA A 201 -5.27 12.56 3.08
CA ALA A 201 -6.43 13.04 3.83
C ALA A 201 -7.43 13.80 2.95
N THR A 202 -6.97 14.60 1.98
CA THR A 202 -7.85 15.29 1.04
C THR A 202 -8.52 14.33 0.07
N GLU A 203 -7.81 13.31 -0.41
CA GLU A 203 -8.36 12.28 -1.30
C GLU A 203 -9.44 11.47 -0.60
N ILE A 204 -9.20 11.04 0.65
CA ILE A 204 -10.19 10.34 1.47
C ILE A 204 -11.48 11.17 1.60
N LEU A 205 -11.38 12.45 1.96
CA LEU A 205 -12.56 13.31 2.09
C LEU A 205 -13.25 13.57 0.76
N ALA A 206 -12.50 13.64 -0.34
CA ALA A 206 -13.06 13.85 -1.68
C ALA A 206 -13.90 12.65 -2.16
N THR A 207 -13.67 11.44 -1.64
CA THR A 207 -14.53 10.27 -1.90
C THR A 207 -15.90 10.35 -1.21
N ARG A 208 -16.09 11.28 -0.26
CA ARG A 208 -17.32 11.43 0.52
C ARG A 208 -18.18 12.56 -0.03
N ASN A 209 -19.49 12.47 0.22
CA ASN A 209 -20.36 13.62 0.00
C ASN A 209 -20.00 14.76 0.99
N PRO A 210 -20.31 16.02 0.66
CA PRO A 210 -19.97 17.17 1.49
C PRO A 210 -20.51 17.09 2.92
N GLU A 211 -21.66 16.47 3.13
CA GLU A 211 -22.33 16.33 4.43
C GLU A 211 -21.54 15.41 5.36
N VAL A 212 -21.11 14.24 4.89
CA VAL A 212 -20.27 13.31 5.66
C VAL A 212 -18.89 13.93 5.89
N ALA A 213 -18.28 14.52 4.86
CA ALA A 213 -16.98 15.17 5.02
C ALA A 213 -17.03 16.34 6.02
N ALA A 214 -18.14 17.06 6.12
CA ALA A 214 -18.35 18.11 7.11
C ALA A 214 -18.36 17.55 8.54
N GLU A 215 -19.03 16.42 8.78
CA GLU A 215 -19.01 15.75 10.08
C GLU A 215 -17.62 15.20 10.43
N VAL A 216 -16.87 14.68 9.46
CA VAL A 216 -15.46 14.26 9.69
C VAL A 216 -14.61 15.45 10.13
N VAL A 217 -14.69 16.57 9.43
CA VAL A 217 -13.94 17.79 9.78
C VAL A 217 -14.35 18.34 11.16
N ARG A 218 -15.63 18.21 11.53
CA ARG A 218 -16.13 18.59 12.87
C ARG A 218 -15.65 17.66 13.97
N ALA A 219 -15.53 16.36 13.69
CA ALA A 219 -15.05 15.36 14.64
C ALA A 219 -13.52 15.41 14.82
N ALA A 220 -12.78 15.84 13.79
CA ALA A 220 -11.33 15.95 13.83
C ALA A 220 -10.84 17.12 14.69
N HIS A 221 -9.59 17.05 15.14
CA HIS A 221 -8.93 18.18 15.80
C HIS A 221 -8.86 19.39 14.85
N PRO A 222 -9.05 20.64 15.32
CA PRO A 222 -9.09 21.83 14.46
C PRO A 222 -7.87 22.00 13.55
N THR A 223 -6.67 21.61 14.00
CA THR A 223 -5.47 21.67 13.17
C THR A 223 -5.50 20.69 12.00
N VAL A 224 -6.15 19.52 12.17
CA VAL A 224 -6.34 18.53 11.12
C VAL A 224 -7.36 19.06 10.11
N GLY A 225 -8.52 19.54 10.59
CA GLY A 225 -9.53 20.13 9.72
C GLY A 225 -9.00 21.30 8.89
N GLU A 226 -8.20 22.19 9.50
CA GLU A 226 -7.60 23.33 8.81
C GLU A 226 -6.60 22.87 7.75
N ARG A 227 -5.69 21.95 8.11
CA ARG A 227 -4.69 21.38 7.20
C ARG A 227 -5.35 20.79 5.95
N VAL A 228 -6.42 20.02 6.14
CA VAL A 228 -7.11 19.32 5.04
C VAL A 228 -7.94 20.29 4.20
N LEU A 229 -8.74 21.16 4.83
CA LEU A 229 -9.56 22.15 4.10
C LEU A 229 -8.73 23.14 3.28
N ARG A 230 -7.52 23.49 3.73
CA ARG A 230 -6.62 24.38 2.98
C ARG A 230 -5.93 23.70 1.80
N ALA A 231 -5.72 22.39 1.87
CA ALA A 231 -5.00 21.64 0.84
C ALA A 231 -5.89 21.19 -0.31
N MET A 232 -7.19 21.02 -0.07
CA MET A 232 -8.15 20.63 -1.11
C MET A 232 -8.56 21.82 -2.02
N PRO A 233 -9.14 21.55 -3.21
CA PRO A 233 -9.69 22.60 -4.06
C PRO A 233 -10.71 23.49 -3.33
N ALA A 234 -10.60 24.81 -3.50
CA ALA A 234 -11.43 25.80 -2.80
C ALA A 234 -12.95 25.56 -2.97
N ALA A 235 -13.37 25.08 -4.15
CA ALA A 235 -14.76 24.72 -4.41
C ALA A 235 -15.24 23.57 -3.51
N LEU A 236 -14.42 22.53 -3.33
CA LEU A 236 -14.75 21.40 -2.46
C LEU A 236 -14.76 21.83 -0.98
N ALA A 237 -13.74 22.59 -0.54
CA ALA A 237 -13.68 23.12 0.81
C ALA A 237 -14.93 23.96 1.15
N THR A 238 -15.36 24.80 0.21
CA THR A 238 -16.56 25.64 0.36
C THR A 238 -17.83 24.80 0.51
N ARG A 239 -17.97 23.73 -0.29
CA ARG A 239 -19.11 22.81 -0.19
C ARG A 239 -19.16 22.13 1.18
N ILE A 240 -18.02 21.60 1.63
CA ILE A 240 -17.90 20.94 2.94
C ILE A 240 -18.23 21.92 4.08
N VAL A 241 -17.64 23.13 4.07
CA VAL A 241 -17.90 24.14 5.10
C VAL A 241 -19.36 24.61 5.08
N THR A 242 -20.00 24.65 3.91
CA THR A 242 -21.40 25.06 3.79
C THR A 242 -22.38 23.99 4.27
N ALA A 243 -22.01 22.70 4.18
CA ALA A 243 -22.80 21.60 4.70
C ALA A 243 -22.81 21.52 6.25
N MET A 244 -21.91 22.25 6.94
CA MET A 244 -21.88 22.31 8.40
C MET A 244 -23.01 23.15 9.00
N PRO A 245 -23.39 22.92 10.28
CA PRO A 245 -24.22 23.86 11.03
C PRO A 245 -23.63 25.28 11.01
N ALA A 246 -24.51 26.30 10.96
CA ALA A 246 -24.13 27.70 10.69
C ALA A 246 -23.03 28.24 11.60
N GLU A 247 -23.06 27.90 12.89
CA GLU A 247 -22.03 28.30 13.87
C GLU A 247 -20.65 27.73 13.52
N HIS A 248 -20.59 26.49 13.03
CA HIS A 248 -19.36 25.81 12.65
C HIS A 248 -18.84 26.34 11.32
N ALA A 249 -19.74 26.51 10.35
CA ALA A 249 -19.43 27.08 9.05
C ALA A 249 -18.81 28.48 9.19
N GLY A 250 -19.39 29.33 10.06
CA GLY A 250 -18.88 30.68 10.33
C GLY A 250 -17.44 30.67 10.85
N ARG A 251 -17.13 29.80 11.83
CA ARG A 251 -15.76 29.65 12.35
C ARG A 251 -14.78 29.22 11.27
N TRP A 252 -15.13 28.21 10.47
CA TRP A 252 -14.24 27.73 9.41
C TRP A 252 -14.02 28.75 8.30
N ARG A 253 -15.05 29.49 7.89
CA ARG A 253 -14.89 30.59 6.91
C ARG A 253 -13.91 31.65 7.44
N ALA A 254 -14.05 32.05 8.71
CA ALA A 254 -13.13 32.98 9.33
C ALA A 254 -11.70 32.42 9.38
N THR A 255 -11.51 31.17 9.82
CA THR A 255 -10.19 30.52 9.86
C THR A 255 -9.54 30.51 8.48
N LEU A 256 -10.27 30.09 7.43
CA LEU A 256 -9.72 29.94 6.09
C LEU A 256 -9.39 31.29 5.42
N GLN A 257 -10.11 32.37 5.74
CA GLN A 257 -9.81 33.73 5.28
C GLN A 257 -8.50 34.29 5.85
N HIS A 258 -8.12 33.89 7.05
CA HIS A 258 -6.84 34.28 7.63
C HIS A 258 -5.74 33.39 7.06
N MET A 259 -4.70 33.99 6.49
CA MET A 259 -3.46 33.25 6.25
C MET A 259 -2.89 32.83 7.61
N PRO A 260 -2.52 31.55 7.80
CA PRO A 260 -1.78 31.16 8.99
C PRO A 260 -0.52 32.02 9.02
N ALA A 261 -0.29 32.73 10.13
CA ALA A 261 1.05 33.26 10.37
C ALA A 261 1.98 32.05 10.30
N LEU A 262 2.87 32.02 9.30
CA LEU A 262 3.94 31.05 9.21
C LEU A 262 4.81 31.24 10.45
N ARG A 263 4.40 30.64 11.58
CA ARG A 263 5.26 30.52 12.74
C ARG A 263 6.37 29.61 12.27
N GLY A 264 7.50 30.21 11.93
CA GLY A 264 8.72 29.56 11.49
C GLY A 264 9.21 28.58 12.54
N ARG A 265 8.55 27.42 12.64
CA ARG A 265 9.13 26.24 13.23
C ARG A 265 10.23 25.85 12.26
N ARG A 266 11.48 26.15 12.65
CA ARG A 266 12.67 25.57 12.06
C ARG A 266 12.44 24.07 12.01
N LEU A 267 12.07 23.58 10.83
CA LEU A 267 12.14 22.17 10.52
C LEU A 267 13.62 21.84 10.63
N LEU A 268 14.00 21.17 11.71
CA LEU A 268 15.24 20.40 11.73
C LEU A 268 15.11 19.45 10.55
N ARG A 269 15.80 19.76 9.46
CA ARG A 269 15.99 18.87 8.34
C ARG A 269 16.73 17.65 8.91
N SER A 270 15.98 16.64 9.33
CA SER A 270 16.56 15.30 9.40
C SER A 270 16.99 14.98 7.98
N HIS A 271 18.29 14.79 7.81
CA HIS A 271 18.89 14.43 6.55
C HIS A 271 18.26 13.12 6.06
N VAL A 272 17.34 13.24 5.10
CA VAL A 272 16.88 12.11 4.32
C VAL A 272 18.05 11.67 3.45
N TRP A 273 18.40 10.40 3.58
CA TRP A 273 19.41 9.69 2.81
C TRP A 273 19.20 9.92 1.29
N PRO A 274 20.27 10.07 0.48
CA PRO A 274 20.09 10.37 -0.94
C PRO A 274 19.45 9.19 -1.67
N ARG A 275 18.25 9.41 -2.24
CA ARG A 275 17.71 8.54 -3.29
C ARG A 275 18.62 8.63 -4.51
N ARG A 276 19.30 7.56 -4.87
CA ARG A 276 20.03 7.46 -6.15
C ARG A 276 19.00 7.60 -7.28
N ARG A 277 19.04 8.72 -8.00
CA ARG A 277 18.39 8.83 -9.31
C ARG A 277 19.21 7.99 -10.29
N HIS A 278 18.61 6.95 -10.86
CA HIS A 278 19.12 6.37 -12.09
C HIS A 278 18.99 7.44 -13.19
N ARG A 279 20.12 7.96 -13.69
CA ARG A 279 20.13 8.71 -14.95
C ARG A 279 19.95 7.69 -16.06
N SER A 280 18.83 7.77 -16.78
CA SER A 280 18.71 7.23 -18.12
C SER A 280 19.76 7.91 -19.00
N ALA A 281 20.69 7.13 -19.51
CA ALA A 281 21.57 7.58 -20.57
C ALA A 281 20.76 7.56 -21.87
N SER A 282 20.32 8.73 -22.34
CA SER A 282 19.92 8.91 -23.72
C SER A 282 21.18 8.83 -24.59
N ALA A 283 21.29 7.75 -25.36
CA ALA A 283 22.20 7.67 -26.48
C ALA A 283 21.78 8.73 -27.51
N SER A 284 22.60 9.77 -27.67
CA SER A 284 22.54 10.63 -28.84
C SER A 284 23.44 10.02 -29.91
N SER A 285 22.79 9.50 -30.94
CA SER A 285 23.37 9.31 -32.26
C SER A 285 23.83 10.67 -32.80
N GLY A 286 25.09 10.75 -33.23
CA GLY A 286 25.65 11.90 -33.93
C GLY A 286 26.73 11.42 -34.87
N SER A 287 26.35 11.18 -36.12
CA SER A 287 27.26 11.04 -37.25
C SER A 287 28.03 12.35 -37.47
N THR A 288 29.32 12.28 -37.74
CA THR A 288 29.97 13.17 -38.72
C THR A 288 31.30 12.55 -39.15
N SER A 289 31.39 12.30 -40.47
CA SER A 289 32.54 12.27 -41.38
C SER A 289 33.79 11.47 -41.01
#